data_AF-A0AAN4ZJV4-F1
#
_entry.id   AF-A0AAN4ZJV4-F1
#
_cell.length_a   1.000
_cell.length_b   1.000
_cell.length_c   1.000
_cell.angle_alpha   90.00
_cell.angle_beta   90.00
_cell.angle_gamma   90.00
#
_symmetry.space_group_name_H-M   'P 1'
#
loop_
_entity.id
_entity.type
_entity.pdbx_description
1 polymer ?
#
loop_
_entity_poly.entity_id
_entity_poly.type
_entity_poly.pdbx_seq_one_letter_code
_entity_poly.pdbx_strand_id
1 'polypeptide(L)'
;MHLLLPTVILLSLIYTAISQCTGNDSASCASWVKNGYCTNTASPMETRKLYCGVACGFCNRDGTQTAAGGGSTVTCVDNNPNCASWAASGFCTNPANSEAMKKQYCCKTCSAPPAPPTTTCALIYTG
;
A
#
# COMPACT_ATOMS: atom_id res chain seq x y z
N MET A 1 31.71 43.02 9.80
CA MET A 1 30.56 42.52 10.59
C MET A 1 29.29 42.94 9.89
N HIS A 2 28.70 42.05 9.09
CA HIS A 2 27.33 42.16 8.59
C HIS A 2 26.71 40.77 8.73
N LEU A 3 26.07 40.55 9.88
CA LEU A 3 25.03 39.55 10.06
C LEU A 3 23.83 40.00 9.25
N LEU A 4 23.24 39.12 8.45
CA LEU A 4 21.80 38.88 8.33
C LEU A 4 21.61 37.66 7.43
N LEU A 5 20.95 36.65 8.00
CA LEU A 5 20.73 35.33 7.42
C LEU A 5 19.88 35.43 6.14
N PRO A 6 20.26 34.79 5.02
CA PRO A 6 19.28 34.45 4.01
C PRO A 6 18.47 33.29 4.57
N THR A 7 17.34 33.69 5.18
CA THR A 7 16.10 32.93 5.33
C THR A 7 16.10 31.60 4.61
N VAL A 8 16.13 30.57 5.44
CA VAL A 8 15.58 29.22 5.25
C VAL A 8 14.34 29.28 4.36
N ILE A 9 14.52 29.14 3.05
CA ILE A 9 13.46 28.73 2.12
C ILE A 9 13.79 27.28 1.76
N LEU A 10 13.76 26.42 2.79
CA LEU A 10 13.66 24.99 2.59
C LEU A 10 12.18 24.73 2.26
N LEU A 11 11.81 24.91 0.99
CA LEU A 11 10.54 24.39 0.49
C LEU A 11 10.60 22.88 0.72
N SER A 12 9.95 22.44 1.79
CA SER A 12 9.60 21.06 2.03
C SER A 12 8.72 20.62 0.87
N LEU A 13 9.37 20.05 -0.15
CA LEU A 13 8.74 19.12 -1.08
C LEU A 13 8.24 17.97 -0.23
N ILE A 14 7.03 18.13 0.30
CA ILE A 14 6.18 17.02 0.67
C ILE A 14 5.98 16.22 -0.62
N TYR A 15 6.90 15.28 -0.85
CA TYR A 15 6.75 14.18 -1.80
C TYR A 15 5.59 13.34 -1.26
N THR A 16 4.37 13.80 -1.48
CA THR A 16 3.24 12.88 -1.46
C THR A 16 3.55 11.91 -2.59
N ALA A 17 3.84 10.66 -2.25
CA ALA A 17 3.92 9.58 -3.21
C ALA A 17 2.51 9.35 -3.75
N ILE A 18 2.01 10.29 -4.57
CA ILE A 18 0.82 10.09 -5.37
C ILE A 18 1.12 8.89 -6.25
N SER A 19 0.36 7.82 -6.03
CA SER A 19 0.37 6.62 -6.87
C SER A 19 0.33 7.08 -8.32
N GLN A 20 1.38 6.79 -9.10
CA GLN A 20 1.46 7.14 -10.53
C GLN A 20 0.47 6.33 -11.40
N CYS A 21 -0.45 5.61 -10.76
CA CYS A 21 -1.54 4.91 -11.39
C CYS A 21 -2.68 5.91 -11.65
N THR A 22 -2.83 6.31 -12.91
CA THR A 22 -3.90 7.22 -13.36
C THR A 22 -5.17 6.46 -13.77
N GLY A 23 -5.13 5.11 -13.76
CA GLY A 23 -6.20 4.25 -14.25
C GLY A 23 -6.26 4.12 -15.77
N ASN A 24 -5.37 4.81 -16.50
CA ASN A 24 -5.37 4.84 -17.95
C ASN A 24 -3.96 4.73 -18.53
N ASP A 25 -3.86 4.17 -19.74
CA ASP A 25 -2.59 4.05 -20.46
C ASP A 25 -2.46 5.14 -21.53
N SER A 26 -1.22 5.42 -21.94
CA SER A 26 -0.91 6.26 -23.09
C SER A 26 -1.39 5.62 -24.39
N ALA A 27 -1.76 6.45 -25.38
CA ALA A 27 -2.17 5.98 -26.71
C ALA A 27 -1.11 5.07 -27.37
N SER A 28 0.17 5.33 -27.12
CA SER A 28 1.29 4.55 -27.67
C SER A 28 1.55 3.25 -26.90
N CYS A 29 0.87 3.02 -25.77
CA CYS A 29 1.18 1.92 -24.87
C CYS A 29 1.05 0.55 -25.55
N ALA A 30 0.05 0.36 -26.41
CA ALA A 30 -0.16 -0.90 -27.13
C ALA A 30 1.06 -1.29 -27.98
N SER A 31 1.79 -0.33 -28.54
CA SER A 31 3.03 -0.57 -29.28
C SER A 31 4.20 -0.85 -28.32
N TRP A 32 4.32 -0.07 -27.25
CA TRP A 32 5.40 -0.19 -26.28
C TRP A 32 5.38 -1.53 -25.53
N VAL A 33 4.20 -2.02 -25.14
CA VAL A 33 4.05 -3.33 -24.49
C VAL A 33 4.59 -4.45 -25.39
N LYS A 34 4.31 -4.41 -26.70
CA LYS A 34 4.85 -5.38 -27.68
C LYS A 34 6.37 -5.32 -27.79
N ASN A 35 6.98 -4.18 -27.50
CA ASN A 35 8.43 -3.96 -27.52
C ASN A 35 9.08 -4.17 -26.12
N GLY A 36 8.39 -4.83 -25.19
CA GLY A 36 8.97 -5.18 -23.88
C GLY A 36 9.01 -4.03 -22.87
N TYR A 37 8.21 -2.98 -23.06
CA TYR A 37 8.20 -1.81 -22.16
C TYR A 37 7.93 -2.18 -20.70
N CYS A 38 7.04 -3.13 -20.44
CA CYS A 38 6.68 -3.53 -19.07
C CYS A 38 7.85 -4.13 -18.29
N THR A 39 8.78 -4.82 -18.98
CA THR A 39 9.94 -5.48 -18.35
C THR A 39 11.23 -4.68 -18.50
N ASN A 40 11.19 -3.52 -19.18
CA ASN A 40 12.38 -2.70 -19.41
C ASN A 40 12.84 -2.03 -18.11
N THR A 41 13.94 -2.53 -17.54
CA THR A 41 14.53 -2.01 -16.31
C THR A 41 15.32 -0.72 -16.48
N ALA A 42 15.65 -0.32 -17.72
CA ALA A 42 16.21 1.01 -17.99
C ALA A 42 15.15 2.12 -17.87
N SER A 43 13.85 1.76 -17.88
CA SER A 43 12.75 2.68 -17.54
C SER A 43 12.36 2.52 -16.06
N PRO A 44 12.36 3.60 -15.25
CA PRO A 44 11.88 3.55 -13.88
C PRO A 44 10.47 2.98 -13.78
N MET A 45 10.17 2.31 -12.67
CA MET A 45 8.87 1.66 -12.44
C MET A 45 7.72 2.67 -12.53
N GLU A 46 7.96 3.87 -12.00
CA GLU A 46 7.09 5.03 -11.96
C GLU A 46 6.74 5.50 -13.37
N THR A 47 7.74 5.56 -14.25
CA THR A 47 7.57 5.88 -15.67
C THR A 47 6.74 4.80 -16.37
N ARG A 48 7.02 3.53 -16.09
CA ARG A 48 6.26 2.42 -16.65
C ARG A 48 4.80 2.43 -16.20
N LYS A 49 4.54 2.80 -14.94
CA LYS A 49 3.19 2.98 -14.37
C LYS A 49 2.45 4.17 -14.97
N LEU A 50 3.15 5.28 -15.17
CA LEU A 50 2.56 6.50 -15.71
C LEU A 50 2.03 6.30 -17.15
N TYR A 51 2.78 5.58 -17.98
CA TYR A 51 2.45 5.44 -19.40
C TYR A 51 1.73 4.15 -19.77
N CYS A 52 1.95 3.07 -19.04
CA CYS A 52 1.41 1.74 -19.33
C CYS A 52 1.00 0.97 -18.07
N GLY A 53 0.63 1.67 -16.99
CA GLY A 53 0.38 1.04 -15.70
C GLY A 53 -0.68 -0.05 -15.75
N VAL A 54 -1.77 0.14 -16.50
CA VAL A 54 -2.85 -0.85 -16.59
C VAL A 54 -2.45 -1.99 -17.51
N ALA A 55 -1.97 -1.70 -18.72
CA ALA A 55 -1.55 -2.72 -19.68
C ALA A 55 -0.38 -3.59 -19.16
N CYS A 56 0.51 -3.03 -18.35
CA CYS A 56 1.60 -3.77 -17.71
C CYS A 56 1.18 -4.45 -16.40
N GLY A 57 -0.07 -4.29 -15.95
CA GLY A 57 -0.59 -4.92 -14.73
C GLY A 57 -0.05 -4.34 -13.43
N PHE A 58 0.56 -3.14 -13.48
CA PHE A 58 1.09 -2.41 -12.32
C PHE A 58 0.02 -1.56 -11.62
N CYS A 59 -1.05 -1.24 -12.34
CA CYS A 59 -2.15 -0.39 -11.90
C CYS A 59 -3.49 -1.01 -12.29
N ASN A 60 -4.50 -0.77 -11.47
CA ASN A 60 -5.90 -1.04 -11.79
C ASN A 60 -6.51 0.14 -12.55
N ARG A 61 -7.63 -0.08 -13.24
CA ARG A 61 -8.36 0.96 -13.98
C ARG A 61 -8.98 2.04 -13.09
N ASP A 62 -9.12 1.77 -11.80
CA ASP A 62 -9.58 2.73 -10.79
C ASP A 62 -8.46 3.63 -10.26
N GLY A 63 -7.24 3.51 -10.80
CA GLY A 63 -6.08 4.29 -10.37
C GLY A 63 -5.37 3.74 -9.12
N THR A 64 -5.83 2.60 -8.58
CA THR A 64 -5.11 1.91 -7.50
C THR A 64 -3.93 1.11 -8.07
N GLN A 65 -2.96 0.80 -7.21
CA GLN A 65 -1.74 0.09 -7.59
C GLN A 65 -1.84 -1.39 -7.25
N THR A 66 -1.29 -2.26 -8.11
CA THR A 66 -1.20 -3.69 -7.84
C THR A 66 0.09 -4.03 -7.11
N ALA A 67 0.19 -5.24 -6.55
CA ALA A 67 1.43 -5.74 -5.96
C ALA A 67 2.60 -5.77 -6.96
N ALA A 68 2.32 -5.97 -8.25
CA ALA A 68 3.33 -5.94 -9.30
C ALA A 68 3.85 -4.52 -9.56
N GLY A 69 3.10 -3.47 -9.18
CA GLY A 69 3.41 -2.06 -9.40
C GLY A 69 4.51 -1.49 -8.50
N GLY A 70 5.27 -2.32 -7.79
CA GLY A 70 6.47 -1.91 -7.07
C GLY A 70 6.22 -0.93 -5.93
N GLY A 71 4.99 -0.88 -5.40
CA GLY A 71 4.74 -0.26 -4.11
C GLY A 71 5.55 -0.99 -3.07
N SER A 72 6.04 -0.28 -2.05
CA SER A 72 6.66 -0.93 -0.90
C SER A 72 5.74 -2.06 -0.48
N THR A 73 6.21 -3.30 -0.68
CA THR A 73 5.76 -4.41 0.16
C THR A 73 6.24 -3.97 1.53
N VAL A 74 5.40 -3.23 2.24
CA VAL A 74 5.63 -2.99 3.66
C VAL A 74 5.75 -4.40 4.19
N THR A 75 6.96 -4.78 4.63
CA THR A 75 7.16 -6.05 5.33
C THR A 75 6.21 -5.99 6.51
N CYS A 76 5.06 -6.60 6.30
CA CYS A 76 3.89 -6.37 7.12
C CYS A 76 4.01 -7.37 8.24
N VAL A 77 4.75 -6.96 9.26
CA VAL A 77 5.00 -7.72 10.47
C VAL A 77 4.26 -7.09 11.62
N ASP A 78 3.89 -7.91 12.58
CA ASP A 78 3.39 -7.42 13.86
C ASP A 78 4.58 -6.94 14.68
N ASN A 79 4.59 -5.65 14.99
CA ASN A 79 5.61 -5.02 15.82
C ASN A 79 5.21 -5.05 17.31
N ASN A 80 3.97 -5.43 17.63
CA ASN A 80 3.50 -5.60 19.01
C ASN A 80 3.21 -7.07 19.33
N PRO A 81 3.75 -7.63 20.43
CA PRO A 81 3.45 -9.01 20.82
C PRO A 81 1.97 -9.25 21.17
N ASN A 82 1.21 -8.19 21.46
CA ASN A 82 -0.21 -8.29 21.84
C ASN A 82 -1.17 -8.25 20.65
N CYS A 83 -0.69 -8.27 19.40
CA CYS A 83 -1.54 -8.10 18.23
C CYS A 83 -2.70 -9.09 18.16
N ALA A 84 -2.49 -10.36 18.52
CA ALA A 84 -3.57 -11.36 18.56
C ALA A 84 -4.67 -11.00 19.58
N SER A 85 -4.29 -10.59 20.79
CA SER A 85 -5.23 -10.18 21.85
C SER A 85 -5.97 -8.90 21.48
N TRP A 86 -5.26 -7.94 20.91
CA TRP A 86 -5.83 -6.67 20.45
C TRP A 86 -6.80 -6.86 19.29
N ALA A 87 -6.47 -7.71 18.32
CA ALA A 87 -7.37 -8.05 17.24
C ALA A 87 -8.65 -8.73 17.75
N ALA A 88 -8.54 -9.67 18.68
CA ALA A 88 -9.69 -10.29 19.35
C ALA A 88 -10.55 -9.28 20.12
N SER A 89 -9.93 -8.22 20.64
CA SER A 89 -10.60 -7.11 21.33
C SER A 89 -11.13 -6.01 20.39
N GLY A 90 -11.01 -6.21 19.06
CA GLY A 90 -11.52 -5.28 18.05
C GLY A 90 -10.55 -4.17 17.62
N PHE A 91 -9.26 -4.24 17.94
CA PHE A 91 -8.28 -3.21 17.56
C PHE A 91 -8.24 -2.92 16.05
N CYS A 92 -8.31 -3.97 15.21
CA CYS A 92 -8.25 -3.82 13.76
C CYS A 92 -9.56 -3.26 13.17
N THR A 93 -10.69 -3.52 13.82
CA THR A 93 -12.03 -3.08 13.37
C THR A 93 -12.49 -1.77 14.02
N ASN A 94 -11.83 -1.33 15.09
CA ASN A 94 -12.17 -0.10 15.78
C ASN A 94 -11.86 1.12 14.90
N PRO A 95 -12.86 1.96 14.56
CA PRO A 95 -12.67 3.15 13.73
C PRO A 95 -11.90 4.27 14.43
N ALA A 96 -11.80 4.25 15.77
CA ALA A 96 -10.97 5.20 16.51
C ALA A 96 -9.47 4.96 16.31
N ASN A 97 -9.07 3.74 15.90
CA ASN A 97 -7.69 3.42 15.56
C ASN A 97 -7.44 3.79 14.09
N SER A 98 -6.46 4.65 13.85
CA SER A 98 -6.10 5.00 12.48
C SER A 98 -5.48 3.81 11.74
N GLU A 99 -5.66 3.77 10.42
CA GLU A 99 -5.02 2.76 9.56
C GLU A 99 -3.48 2.79 9.70
N ALA A 100 -2.90 3.96 9.94
CA ALA A 100 -1.48 4.11 10.23
C ALA A 100 -1.10 3.41 11.54
N MET A 101 -1.90 3.56 12.60
CA MET A 101 -1.69 2.91 13.89
C MET A 101 -1.82 1.39 13.80
N LYS A 102 -2.86 0.92 13.09
CA LYS A 102 -3.07 -0.53 12.87
C LYS A 102 -1.88 -1.15 12.15
N LYS A 103 -1.39 -0.50 11.08
CA LYS A 103 -0.21 -0.93 10.32
C LYS A 103 1.10 -0.79 11.09
N GLN A 104 1.22 0.22 11.95
CA GLN A 104 2.42 0.43 12.76
C GLN A 104 2.61 -0.69 13.78
N TYR A 105 1.54 -1.12 14.45
CA TYR A 105 1.65 -2.10 15.53
C TYR A 105 1.37 -3.53 15.08
N CYS A 106 0.33 -3.74 14.27
CA CYS A 106 -0.23 -5.05 13.99
C CYS A 106 -0.52 -5.22 12.51
N CYS A 107 0.46 -4.90 11.66
CA CYS A 107 0.27 -4.91 10.22
C CYS A 107 -0.24 -6.27 9.75
N LYS A 108 0.45 -7.36 10.11
CA LYS A 108 0.12 -8.70 9.64
C LYS A 108 -1.26 -9.13 10.15
N THR A 109 -1.48 -8.94 11.45
CA THR A 109 -2.73 -9.33 12.12
C THR A 109 -3.94 -8.55 11.59
N CYS A 110 -3.81 -7.24 11.37
CA CYS A 110 -4.92 -6.41 10.87
C CYS A 110 -5.10 -6.42 9.35
N SER A 111 -4.13 -6.94 8.59
CA SER A 111 -4.24 -7.11 7.14
C SER A 111 -4.85 -8.46 6.75
N ALA A 112 -5.01 -9.39 7.69
CA ALA A 112 -5.74 -10.62 7.46
C ALA A 112 -7.25 -10.31 7.36
N PRO A 113 -7.99 -10.95 6.43
CA PRO A 113 -9.45 -10.87 6.46
C PRO A 113 -9.94 -11.32 7.86
N PRO A 114 -10.94 -10.65 8.45
CA PRO A 114 -11.39 -10.97 9.80
C PRO A 114 -11.71 -12.46 9.87
N ALA A 115 -10.99 -13.17 10.74
CA ALA A 115 -11.29 -14.57 11.00
C ALA A 115 -12.77 -14.65 11.43
N PRO A 116 -13.55 -15.61 10.90
CA PRO A 116 -14.88 -15.84 11.43
C PRO A 116 -14.74 -16.05 12.94
N PRO A 117 -15.65 -15.48 13.76
CA PRO A 117 -15.58 -15.67 15.20
C PRO A 117 -15.64 -17.16 15.48
N THR A 118 -14.52 -17.75 15.92
CA THR A 118 -14.52 -19.07 16.52
C THR A 118 -15.16 -18.91 17.90
N THR A 119 -16.49 -18.84 17.92
CA THR A 119 -17.24 -19.12 19.12
C THR A 119 -17.06 -20.61 19.40
N THR A 120 -16.05 -20.91 20.22
CA THR A 120 -15.95 -22.19 20.91
C THR A 120 -17.14 -22.28 21.86
N CYS A 121 -18.27 -22.81 21.39
CA CYS A 121 -19.39 -23.34 22.19
C CYS A 121 -20.35 -24.10 21.27
N ALA A 122 -20.01 -25.32 20.85
CA ALA A 122 -20.97 -26.32 20.38
C ALA A 122 -20.34 -27.74 20.30
N LEU A 123 -19.83 -28.24 21.42
CA LEU A 123 -19.77 -29.69 21.67
C LEU A 123 -20.31 -29.97 23.07
N ILE A 124 -21.60 -29.66 23.25
CA ILE A 124 -22.43 -30.33 24.25
C ILE A 124 -23.79 -30.59 23.61
N TYR A 125 -23.86 -31.64 22.79
CA TYR A 125 -25.06 -32.48 22.72
C TYR A 125 -24.65 -33.87 22.27
N THR A 126 -24.48 -34.75 23.26
CA THR A 126 -24.70 -36.19 23.11
C THR A 126 -26.17 -36.40 22.72
N GLY A 127 -26.37 -37.08 21.59
CA GLY A 127 -27.65 -37.60 21.13
C GLY A 127 -27.38 -38.58 20.00
#